data_AF-A0A7X1C9V3-F1
#
_entry.id   AF-A0A7X1C9V3-F1
#
_cell.length_a   1.000
_cell.length_b   1.000
_cell.length_c   1.000
_cell.angle_alpha   90.00
_cell.angle_beta   90.00
_cell.angle_gamma   90.00
#
_symmetry.space_group_name_H-M   'P 1'
#
loop_
_entity.id
_entity.type
_entity.pdbx_description
1 polymer ?
#
loop_
_entity_poly.entity_id
_entity_poly.type
_entity_poly.pdbx_seq_one_letter_code
_entity_poly.pdbx_strand_id
1 'polypeptide(L)'
;KLYGAPSLKACQRQLETFRQQWSQYPGAIDVWIRNFKHVEQLFDYGSAIRKIMYTTNAVESVHASFRKVTKKGAFPQENALLKVLYLRVKELHSKWAEGHIQNWSLVMNQLLLLDSLENRVSHYISIS
;
A
#
# COMPACT_ATOMS: atom_id res chain seq x y z
N LYS A 1 -7.24 -13.72 -6.41
CA LYS A 1 -6.98 -12.53 -5.55
C LYS A 1 -7.69 -11.35 -6.20
N LEU A 2 -8.65 -10.71 -5.52
CA LEU A 2 -9.52 -9.66 -6.09
C LEU A 2 -8.73 -8.57 -6.84
N TYR A 3 -7.97 -7.76 -6.11
CA TYR A 3 -7.16 -6.67 -6.64
C TYR A 3 -5.99 -7.11 -7.54
N GLY A 4 -5.70 -8.42 -7.59
CA GLY A 4 -4.70 -9.02 -8.48
C GLY A 4 -5.25 -9.46 -9.84
N ALA A 5 -6.54 -9.24 -10.11
CA ALA A 5 -7.16 -9.59 -11.38
C ALA A 5 -6.53 -8.80 -12.55
N PRO A 6 -6.60 -9.35 -13.79
CA PRO A 6 -6.03 -8.69 -14.97
C PRO A 6 -6.83 -7.45 -15.40
N SER A 7 -8.11 -7.37 -15.05
CA SER A 7 -8.99 -6.25 -15.39
C SER A 7 -10.06 -6.03 -14.31
N LEU A 8 -10.67 -4.85 -14.30
CA LEU A 8 -11.76 -4.50 -13.39
C LEU A 8 -12.93 -5.49 -13.50
N LYS A 9 -13.33 -5.83 -14.74
CA LYS A 9 -14.38 -6.82 -15.00
C LYS A 9 -14.05 -8.20 -14.41
N ALA A 10 -12.80 -8.62 -14.47
CA ALA A 10 -12.36 -9.87 -13.85
C ALA A 10 -12.36 -9.77 -12.31
N CYS A 11 -12.00 -8.61 -11.75
CA CYS A 11 -12.08 -8.35 -10.32
C CYS A 11 -13.52 -8.42 -9.80
N GLN A 12 -14.47 -7.80 -10.51
CA GLN A 12 -15.90 -7.82 -10.18
C GLN A 12 -16.46 -9.25 -10.21
N ARG A 13 -16.11 -10.05 -11.23
CA ARG A 13 -16.48 -11.48 -11.25
C ARG A 13 -15.92 -12.24 -10.05
N GLN A 14 -14.67 -11.96 -9.69
CA GLN A 14 -14.05 -12.60 -8.53
C GLN A 14 -14.67 -12.14 -7.20
N LEU A 15 -15.21 -10.91 -7.13
CA LEU A 15 -15.98 -10.45 -5.97
C LEU A 15 -17.25 -11.26 -5.80
N GLU A 16 -17.99 -11.55 -6.88
CA GLU A 16 -19.17 -12.40 -6.82
C GLU A 16 -18.84 -13.82 -6.36
N THR A 17 -17.75 -14.41 -6.86
CA THR A 17 -17.26 -15.70 -6.36
C THR A 17 -16.88 -15.64 -4.88
N PHE A 18 -16.21 -14.56 -4.45
CA PHE A 18 -15.85 -14.35 -3.05
C PHE A 18 -17.09 -14.29 -2.14
N ARG A 19 -18.15 -13.57 -2.55
CA ARG A 19 -19.42 -13.49 -1.81
C ARG A 19 -20.06 -14.85 -1.60
N GLN A 20 -20.05 -15.71 -2.62
CA GLN A 20 -20.61 -17.06 -2.53
C GLN A 20 -19.76 -17.96 -1.62
N GLN A 21 -18.44 -17.94 -1.79
CA GLN A 21 -17.51 -18.79 -1.04
C GLN A 21 -17.42 -18.43 0.45
N TRP A 22 -17.58 -17.14 0.79
CA TRP A 22 -17.46 -16.64 2.16
C TRP A 22 -18.81 -16.31 2.79
N SER A 23 -19.90 -16.88 2.28
CA SER A 23 -21.28 -16.59 2.69
C SER A 23 -21.53 -16.77 4.20
N GLN A 24 -20.75 -17.63 4.86
CA GLN A 24 -20.77 -17.82 6.32
C GLN A 24 -20.25 -16.60 7.12
N TYR A 25 -19.61 -15.62 6.48
CA TYR A 25 -19.05 -14.41 7.09
C TYR A 25 -19.64 -13.12 6.50
N PRO A 26 -20.95 -12.86 6.68
CA PRO A 26 -21.65 -11.73 6.06
C PRO A 26 -21.01 -10.38 6.41
N GLY A 27 -20.56 -10.19 7.66
CA GLY A 27 -19.90 -8.94 8.07
C GLY A 27 -18.59 -8.65 7.33
N ALA A 28 -17.81 -9.69 6.99
CA ALA A 28 -16.59 -9.52 6.19
C ALA A 28 -16.95 -9.16 4.74
N ILE A 29 -17.97 -9.82 4.18
CA ILE A 29 -18.49 -9.52 2.84
C ILE A 29 -18.98 -8.06 2.76
N ASP A 30 -19.74 -7.60 3.74
CA ASP A 30 -20.30 -6.25 3.76
C ASP A 30 -19.22 -5.16 3.81
N VAL A 31 -18.11 -5.40 4.52
CA VAL A 31 -16.97 -4.48 4.50
C VAL A 31 -16.38 -4.41 3.09
N TRP A 32 -16.20 -5.54 2.41
CA TRP A 32 -15.70 -5.56 1.04
C TRP A 32 -16.64 -4.84 0.07
N ILE A 33 -17.94 -5.12 0.11
CA ILE A 33 -18.92 -4.50 -0.78
C ILE A 33 -18.96 -2.98 -0.59
N ARG A 34 -19.06 -2.51 0.67
CA ARG A 34 -19.14 -1.06 0.98
C ARG A 34 -17.92 -0.28 0.51
N ASN A 35 -16.74 -0.91 0.54
CA ASN A 35 -15.47 -0.27 0.22
C ASN A 35 -14.94 -0.64 -1.17
N PHE A 36 -15.67 -1.44 -1.95
CA PHE A 36 -15.16 -2.00 -3.20
C PHE A 36 -14.75 -0.91 -4.20
N LYS A 37 -15.43 0.24 -4.21
CA LYS A 37 -15.06 1.41 -5.01
C LYS A 37 -13.58 1.80 -4.91
N HIS A 38 -12.96 1.63 -3.74
CA HIS A 38 -11.54 1.94 -3.54
C HIS A 38 -10.62 0.91 -4.19
N VAL A 39 -11.09 -0.33 -4.32
CA VAL A 39 -10.39 -1.39 -5.06
C VAL A 39 -10.51 -1.14 -6.56
N GLU A 40 -11.65 -0.64 -7.03
CA GLU A 40 -11.87 -0.32 -8.45
C GLU A 40 -10.89 0.75 -8.93
N GLN A 41 -10.64 1.78 -8.12
CA GLN A 41 -9.65 2.84 -8.42
C GLN A 41 -8.22 2.32 -8.65
N LEU A 42 -7.87 1.15 -8.12
CA LEU A 42 -6.56 0.56 -8.39
C LEU A 42 -6.39 0.16 -9.87
N PHE A 43 -7.50 -0.07 -10.59
CA PHE A 43 -7.50 -0.45 -12.00
C PHE A 43 -7.33 0.74 -12.95
N ASP A 44 -7.37 1.97 -12.43
CA ASP A 44 -6.96 3.18 -13.18
C ASP A 44 -5.45 3.19 -13.45
N TYR A 45 -4.70 2.34 -12.73
CA TYR A 45 -3.26 2.20 -12.85
C TYR A 45 -2.86 0.89 -13.51
N GLY A 46 -1.75 0.94 -14.24
CA GLY A 46 -1.10 -0.24 -14.81
C GLY A 46 -0.76 -1.30 -13.75
N SER A 47 -0.63 -2.56 -14.19
CA SER A 47 -0.45 -3.70 -13.29
C SER A 47 0.80 -3.62 -12.39
N ALA A 48 1.87 -2.96 -12.83
CA ALA A 48 3.08 -2.82 -12.04
C ALA A 48 2.89 -1.78 -10.92
N ILE A 49 2.29 -0.63 -11.24
CA ILE A 49 1.91 0.39 -10.24
C ILE A 49 0.92 -0.20 -9.23
N ARG A 50 -0.15 -0.84 -9.74
CA ARG A 50 -1.19 -1.46 -8.90
C ARG A 50 -0.58 -2.45 -7.91
N LYS A 51 0.42 -3.23 -8.35
CA LYS A 51 1.13 -4.18 -7.49
C LYS A 51 1.84 -3.50 -6.32
N ILE A 52 2.50 -2.37 -6.54
CA ILE A 52 3.12 -1.59 -5.47
C ILE A 52 2.05 -1.09 -4.48
N MET A 53 0.90 -0.62 -4.97
CA MET A 53 -0.17 -0.09 -4.12
C MET A 53 -0.78 -1.13 -3.18
N TYR A 54 -1.11 -2.33 -3.69
CA TYR A 54 -1.74 -3.36 -2.84
C TYR A 54 -0.73 -4.17 -2.00
N THR A 55 0.58 -4.00 -2.21
CA THR A 55 1.57 -4.65 -1.34
C THR A 55 1.62 -3.94 0.01
N THR A 56 0.99 -4.56 1.02
CA THR A 56 0.93 -4.02 2.39
C THR A 56 2.25 -4.12 3.16
N ASN A 57 3.21 -4.92 2.67
CA ASN A 57 4.51 -5.15 3.32
C ASN A 57 5.21 -3.87 3.78
N ALA A 58 5.17 -2.79 2.99
CA ALA A 58 5.81 -1.53 3.36
C ALA A 58 5.16 -0.93 4.63
N VAL A 59 3.84 -0.75 4.62
CA VAL A 59 3.08 -0.18 5.75
C VAL A 59 3.10 -1.12 6.97
N GLU A 60 2.94 -2.42 6.75
CA GLU A 60 2.99 -3.42 7.82
C GLU A 60 4.37 -3.49 8.49
N SER A 61 5.46 -3.33 7.72
CA SER A 61 6.81 -3.29 8.27
C SER A 61 7.03 -2.10 9.21
N VAL A 62 6.48 -0.93 8.85
CA VAL A 62 6.49 0.27 9.71
C VAL A 62 5.68 0.01 10.99
N HIS A 63 4.45 -0.47 10.86
CA HIS A 63 3.60 -0.78 12.01
C HIS A 63 4.22 -1.82 12.94
N ALA A 64 4.82 -2.89 12.40
CA ALA A 64 5.54 -3.88 13.19
C ALA A 64 6.73 -3.26 13.93
N SER A 65 7.47 -2.37 13.26
CA SER A 65 8.61 -1.67 13.83
C SER A 65 8.21 -0.72 14.97
N PHE A 66 7.09 -0.01 14.83
CA PHE A 66 6.52 0.84 15.88
C PHE A 66 6.02 0.03 17.06
N ARG A 67 5.25 -1.05 16.82
CA ARG A 67 4.83 -1.97 17.90
C ARG A 67 6.01 -2.50 18.70
N LYS A 68 7.16 -2.76 18.06
CA LYS A 68 8.36 -3.23 18.75
C LYS A 68 8.90 -2.23 19.78
N VAL A 69 8.87 -0.92 19.48
CA VAL A 69 9.37 0.11 20.41
C VAL A 69 8.35 0.56 21.44
N THR A 70 7.06 0.46 21.12
CA THR A 70 5.97 0.82 22.04
C THR A 70 5.56 -0.30 22.99
N LYS A 71 6.06 -1.53 22.80
CA LYS A 71 5.77 -2.68 23.68
C LYS A 71 6.25 -2.51 25.13
N LYS A 72 7.15 -1.55 25.42
CA LYS A 72 7.83 -1.41 26.73
C LYS A 72 6.97 -0.85 27.87
N GLY A 73 5.70 -0.55 27.66
CA GLY A 73 4.77 -0.10 28.70
C GLY A 73 4.31 1.35 28.52
N ALA A 74 3.84 1.97 29.59
CA ALA A 74 3.32 3.33 29.57
C ALA A 74 4.46 4.36 29.41
N PHE A 75 4.18 5.42 28.65
CA PHE A 75 5.08 6.56 28.50
C PHE A 75 4.70 7.65 29.51
N PRO A 76 5.66 8.36 30.11
CA PRO A 76 5.39 9.36 31.13
C PRO A 76 4.64 10.59 30.58
N GLN A 77 4.81 10.89 29.29
CA GLN A 77 4.12 11.95 28.58
C GLN A 77 4.19 11.70 27.07
N GLU A 78 3.33 12.36 26.30
CA GLU A 78 3.25 12.24 24.84
C GLU A 78 4.60 12.50 24.14
N ASN A 79 5.35 13.51 24.58
CA ASN A 79 6.67 13.83 24.04
C ASN A 79 7.68 12.68 24.16
N ALA A 80 7.57 11.82 25.18
CA ALA A 80 8.44 10.66 25.32
C ALA A 80 8.12 9.60 24.25
N LEU A 81 6.83 9.38 23.96
CA LEU A 81 6.38 8.51 22.87
C LEU A 81 6.82 9.05 21.51
N LEU A 82 6.59 10.34 21.25
CA LEU A 82 6.98 10.99 19.98
C LEU A 82 8.48 10.89 19.73
N LYS A 83 9.32 11.09 20.75
CA LYS A 83 10.79 10.92 20.63
C LYS A 83 11.17 9.50 20.23
N VAL A 84 10.55 8.49 20.84
CA VAL A 84 10.84 7.08 20.53
C VAL A 84 10.39 6.71 19.11
N LEU A 85 9.21 7.16 18.68
CA LEU A 85 8.73 6.97 17.32
C LEU A 85 9.63 7.68 16.31
N TYR A 86 10.04 8.92 16.58
CA TYR A 86 10.97 9.68 15.75
C TYR A 86 12.32 8.96 15.58
N LEU A 87 12.93 8.50 16.67
CA LEU A 87 14.17 7.72 16.61
C LEU A 87 13.98 6.46 15.77
N ARG A 88 12.84 5.77 15.90
CA ARG A 88 12.54 4.60 15.08
C ARG A 88 12.35 4.94 13.60
N VAL A 89 11.72 6.07 13.28
CA VAL A 89 11.63 6.55 11.90
C VAL A 89 13.02 6.82 11.31
N LYS A 90 13.94 7.44 12.07
CA LYS A 90 15.33 7.64 11.60
C LYS A 90 16.04 6.33 11.29
N GLU A 91 15.90 5.33 12.17
CA GLU A 91 16.48 3.99 11.94
C GLU A 91 15.89 3.34 10.67
N LEU A 92 14.56 3.41 10.48
CA LEU A 92 13.89 2.89 9.29
C LEU A 92 14.34 3.61 8.03
N HIS A 93 14.44 4.94 8.06
CA HIS A 93 14.89 5.75 6.94
C HIS A 93 16.31 5.36 6.48
N SER A 94 17.23 5.17 7.43
CA SER A 94 18.58 4.68 7.11
C SER A 94 18.55 3.31 6.44
N LYS A 95 17.69 2.40 6.92
CA LYS A 95 17.55 1.07 6.33
C LYS A 95 16.93 1.10 4.92
N TRP A 96 15.99 2.01 4.67
CA TRP A 96 15.36 2.15 3.35
C TRP A 96 16.28 2.76 2.30
N ALA A 97 17.29 3.54 2.71
CA ALA A 97 18.29 4.09 1.79
C ALA A 97 19.07 2.99 1.03
N GLU A 98 19.23 1.81 1.64
CA GLU A 98 19.86 0.64 1.02
C GLU A 98 18.85 -0.28 0.31
N GLY A 99 17.56 0.05 0.38
CA GLY A 99 16.48 -0.78 -0.13
C GLY A 99 16.32 -0.69 -1.65
N HIS A 100 15.84 -1.77 -2.26
CA HIS A 100 15.51 -1.81 -3.68
C HIS A 100 14.03 -2.14 -3.90
N ILE A 101 13.36 -1.39 -4.78
CA ILE A 101 12.00 -1.67 -5.23
C ILE A 101 12.08 -2.57 -6.47
N GLN A 102 11.60 -3.79 -6.34
CA GLN A 102 11.56 -4.76 -7.43
C GLN A 102 10.76 -4.24 -8.63
N ASN A 103 11.30 -4.40 -9.84
CA ASN A 103 10.70 -3.94 -11.09
C ASN A 103 10.41 -2.43 -11.16
N TRP A 104 11.20 -1.61 -10.47
CA TRP A 104 11.01 -0.15 -10.46
C TRP A 104 11.02 0.47 -11.86
N SER A 105 11.84 -0.03 -12.79
CA SER A 105 11.87 0.46 -14.18
C SER A 105 10.51 0.30 -14.88
N LEU A 106 9.85 -0.84 -14.70
CA LEU A 106 8.52 -1.07 -15.27
C LEU A 106 7.45 -0.19 -14.63
N VAL A 107 7.55 0.02 -13.30
CA VAL A 107 6.67 0.95 -12.58
C VAL A 107 6.86 2.38 -13.10
N MET A 108 8.10 2.81 -13.28
CA MET A 108 8.44 4.14 -13.79
C MET A 108 7.90 4.35 -15.21
N ASN A 109 8.08 3.37 -16.10
CA ASN A 109 7.54 3.44 -17.45
C ASN A 109 6.01 3.58 -17.43
N GLN A 110 5.31 2.83 -16.59
CA GLN A 110 3.85 2.97 -16.45
C GLN A 110 3.45 4.32 -15.86
N LEU A 111 4.24 4.90 -14.95
CA LEU A 111 3.95 6.22 -14.36
C LEU A 111 4.10 7.35 -15.39
N LEU A 112 5.12 7.27 -16.26
CA LEU A 112 5.35 8.24 -17.32
C LEU A 112 4.28 8.19 -18.43
N LEU A 113 3.67 7.03 -18.65
CA LEU A 113 2.57 6.87 -19.61
C LEU A 113 1.22 7.40 -19.10
N LEU A 114 1.13 7.85 -17.85
CA LEU A 114 -0.09 8.44 -17.29
C LEU A 114 -0.04 9.95 -17.47
N ASP A 115 -0.82 10.48 -18.43
CA ASP A 115 -0.89 11.92 -18.75
C ASP A 115 -1.10 12.80 -17.50
N SER A 116 -1.90 12.32 -16.53
CA SER A 116 -2.18 13.04 -15.29
C SER A 116 -0.99 13.15 -14.33
N LEU A 117 0.03 12.31 -14.49
CA LEU A 117 1.19 12.22 -13.60
C LEU A 117 2.52 12.49 -14.31
N GLU A 118 2.59 12.42 -15.63
CA GLU A 118 3.83 12.55 -16.42
C GLU A 118 4.67 13.77 -16.00
N ASN A 119 4.06 14.96 -15.98
CA ASN A 119 4.74 16.20 -15.61
C ASN A 119 5.31 16.14 -14.17
N ARG A 120 4.57 15.54 -13.24
CA ARG A 120 4.99 15.42 -11.84
C ARG A 120 6.14 14.42 -11.70
N VAL A 121 6.03 13.28 -12.38
CA VAL A 121 7.05 12.23 -12.37
C VAL A 121 8.34 12.76 -12.98
N SER A 122 8.26 13.45 -14.12
CA SER A 122 9.40 14.07 -14.79
C SER A 122 10.10 15.10 -13.90
N HIS A 123 9.34 15.92 -13.17
CA HIS A 123 9.90 16.86 -12.20
C HIS A 123 10.71 16.14 -11.11
N TYR A 124 10.15 15.09 -10.49
CA TYR A 124 10.85 14.35 -9.43
C TYR A 124 12.09 13.59 -9.94
N ILE A 125 12.09 13.11 -11.19
CA ILE A 125 13.29 12.53 -11.81
C ILE A 125 14.39 13.58 -12.00
N SER A 126 14.03 14.83 -12.33
CA SER A 126 15.02 15.88 -12.59
C SER A 126 15.75 16.38 -11.33
N ILE A 127 15.17 16.18 -10.15
CA ILE A 127 15.71 16.64 -8.86
C ILE A 127 16.29 15.51 -7.99
N SER A 128 16.13 14.25 -8.43
CA SER A 128 16.67 13.07 -7.76
C SER A 128 18.07 12.75 -8.23
#